data_AF-A0A3M1MDU8-F1
#
_entry.id   AF-A0A3M1MDU8-F1
#
_cell.length_a   1.000
_cell.length_b   1.000
_cell.length_c   1.000
_cell.angle_alpha   90.00
_cell.angle_beta   90.00
_cell.angle_gamma   90.00
#
_symmetry.space_group_name_H-M   'P 1'
#
loop_
_entity.id
_entity.type
_entity.pdbx_description
1 polymer ?
#
loop_
_entity_poly.entity_id
_entity_poly.type
_entity_poly.pdbx_seq_one_letter_code
_entity_poly.pdbx_strand_id
1 'polypeptide(L)'
;VVLLDGEPLPQANIAFVGEDGGAFATASTDAQGRFTLRAARGLNKVSVAKFDTEGAEEWAATSDEEEEELLAGTPEEMAEGNANQPQPVIAQKYFNADTSGIQFDVQPGMGEVTIEVTKE
;
A
#
# COMPACT_ATOMS: atom_id res chain seq x y z
N VAL A 1 7.68 9.62 -8.46
CA VAL A 1 8.27 9.14 -7.19
C VAL A 1 7.20 9.13 -6.10
N VAL A 2 7.26 8.19 -5.17
CA VAL A 2 6.42 8.12 -3.97
C VAL A 2 7.28 8.38 -2.75
N LEU A 3 6.82 9.25 -1.86
CA LEU A 3 7.50 9.63 -0.64
C LEU A 3 6.62 9.34 0.58
N LEU A 4 7.22 8.85 1.65
CA LEU A 4 6.64 8.73 2.98
C LEU A 4 7.29 9.77 3.89
N ASP A 5 6.52 10.75 4.34
CA ASP A 5 7.01 11.83 5.22
C ASP A 5 8.27 12.54 4.68
N GLY A 6 8.36 12.66 3.35
CA GLY A 6 9.49 13.29 2.64
C GLY A 6 10.63 12.34 2.25
N GLU A 7 10.60 11.08 2.68
CA GLU A 7 11.61 10.07 2.33
C GLU A 7 11.12 9.12 1.21
N PRO A 8 11.99 8.60 0.33
CA PRO A 8 11.58 7.65 -0.69
C PRO A 8 10.90 6.42 -0.10
N LEU A 9 9.74 6.04 -0.66
CA LEU A 9 8.99 4.87 -0.21
C LEU A 9 9.20 3.68 -1.17
N PRO A 10 10.07 2.72 -0.84
CA PRO A 10 10.32 1.55 -1.69
C PRO A 10 9.24 0.48 -1.54
N GLN A 11 9.09 -0.34 -2.58
CA GLN A 11 8.18 -1.49 -2.60
C GLN A 11 6.72 -1.15 -2.24
N ALA A 12 6.29 0.09 -2.46
CA ALA A 12 4.90 0.48 -2.36
C ALA A 12 4.18 0.09 -3.65
N ASN A 13 2.99 -0.48 -3.50
CA ASN A 13 2.08 -0.74 -4.60
C ASN A 13 1.25 0.50 -4.87
N ILE A 14 1.16 0.88 -6.13
CA ILE A 14 0.42 2.05 -6.59
C ILE A 14 -0.60 1.59 -7.60
N ALA A 15 -1.82 2.11 -7.52
CA ALA A 15 -2.83 1.93 -8.55
C ALA A 15 -3.37 3.28 -9.00
N PHE A 16 -3.42 3.48 -10.31
CA PHE A 16 -4.15 4.58 -10.96
C PHE A 16 -5.48 4.03 -11.44
N VAL A 17 -6.56 4.63 -10.97
CA VAL A 17 -7.94 4.28 -11.24
C VAL A 17 -8.56 5.41 -12.05
N GLY A 18 -8.88 5.16 -13.33
CA GLY A 18 -9.56 6.14 -14.18
C GLY A 18 -10.94 6.52 -13.63
N GLU A 19 -11.45 7.69 -14.03
CA GLU A 19 -12.72 8.26 -13.55
C GLU A 19 -13.92 7.29 -13.59
N ASP A 20 -14.01 6.44 -14.61
CA ASP A 20 -15.08 5.42 -14.76
C ASP A 20 -14.84 4.14 -13.94
N GLY A 21 -13.77 4.06 -13.15
CA GLY A 21 -13.38 2.87 -12.39
C GLY A 21 -12.94 1.67 -13.25
N GLY A 22 -12.90 1.80 -14.58
CA GLY A 22 -12.66 0.69 -15.51
C GLY A 22 -11.20 0.48 -15.94
N ALA A 23 -10.36 1.50 -15.82
CA ALA A 23 -8.94 1.42 -16.19
C ALA A 23 -8.08 1.42 -14.93
N PHE A 24 -7.44 0.28 -14.67
CA PHE A 24 -6.48 0.11 -13.59
C PHE A 24 -5.07 -0.02 -14.17
N ALA A 25 -4.18 0.85 -13.76
CA ALA A 25 -2.76 0.70 -14.01
C ALA A 25 -2.04 0.58 -12.67
N THR A 26 -1.27 -0.49 -12.49
CA THR A 26 -0.56 -0.76 -11.24
C THR A 26 0.94 -0.77 -11.46
N ALA A 27 1.69 -0.35 -10.45
CA ALA A 27 3.14 -0.53 -10.39
C ALA A 27 3.61 -0.63 -8.94
N SER A 28 4.81 -1.17 -8.77
CA SER A 28 5.51 -1.16 -7.49
C SER A 28 6.70 -0.20 -7.56
N THR A 29 7.01 0.48 -6.46
CA THR A 29 8.14 1.39 -6.40
C THR A 29 9.48 0.65 -6.24
N ASP A 30 10.53 1.20 -6.86
CA ASP A 30 11.91 0.77 -6.68
C ASP A 30 12.50 1.25 -5.35
N ALA A 31 13.77 0.91 -5.08
CA ALA A 31 14.49 1.29 -3.86
C ALA A 31 14.55 2.82 -3.61
N GLN A 32 14.30 3.62 -4.64
CA GLN A 32 14.33 5.08 -4.60
C GLN A 32 12.92 5.67 -4.71
N GLY A 33 11.88 4.86 -4.47
CA GLY A 33 10.48 5.29 -4.52
C GLY A 33 9.97 5.59 -5.92
N ARG A 34 10.72 5.27 -6.99
CA ARG A 34 10.30 5.56 -8.36
C ARG A 34 9.46 4.43 -8.91
N PHE A 35 8.55 4.77 -9.82
CA PHE A 35 7.66 3.83 -10.47
C PHE A 35 7.46 4.23 -11.93
N THR A 36 7.00 3.29 -12.75
CA THR A 36 6.61 3.55 -14.13
C THR A 36 5.38 2.71 -14.44
N LEU A 37 4.33 3.36 -14.95
CA LEU A 37 3.08 2.71 -15.32
C LEU A 37 2.46 3.41 -16.54
N ARG A 38 1.52 2.73 -17.20
CA ARG A 38 0.72 3.30 -18.30
C ARG A 38 -0.71 3.51 -17.82
N ALA A 39 -1.01 4.70 -17.34
CA ALA A 39 -2.36 5.06 -16.89
C ALA A 39 -3.28 5.44 -18.06
N ALA A 40 -4.59 5.37 -17.80
CA ALA A 40 -5.58 5.92 -18.72
C ALA A 40 -5.42 7.43 -18.83
N ARG A 41 -5.78 8.02 -19.97
CA ARG A 41 -5.80 9.48 -20.13
C ARG A 41 -6.94 10.09 -19.32
N GLY A 42 -6.75 11.33 -18.87
CA GLY A 42 -7.72 12.08 -18.08
C GLY A 42 -7.53 11.88 -16.57
N LEU A 43 -8.57 12.20 -15.81
CA LEU A 43 -8.52 12.18 -14.35
C LEU A 43 -8.41 10.73 -13.85
N ASN A 44 -7.34 10.47 -13.10
CA ASN A 44 -7.11 9.21 -12.39
C ASN A 44 -7.00 9.49 -10.90
N LYS A 45 -7.76 8.74 -10.11
CA LYS A 45 -7.58 8.66 -8.66
C LYS A 45 -6.47 7.67 -8.37
N VAL A 46 -5.71 7.90 -7.31
CA VAL A 46 -4.55 7.07 -6.98
C VAL A 46 -4.69 6.43 -5.62
N SER A 47 -4.43 5.13 -5.54
CA SER A 47 -4.17 4.46 -4.26
C SER A 47 -2.71 4.07 -4.15
N VAL A 48 -2.22 4.08 -2.91
CA VAL A 48 -0.88 3.63 -2.53
C VAL A 48 -1.05 2.69 -1.35
N ALA A 49 -0.40 1.54 -1.40
CA ALA A 49 -0.38 0.58 -0.31
C ALA A 49 1.07 0.13 -0.05
N LYS A 50 1.48 0.15 1.22
CA LYS A 50 2.73 -0.43 1.68
C LYS A 50 2.46 -1.14 2.99
N PHE A 51 2.79 -2.43 2.99
CA PHE A 51 2.80 -3.26 4.18
C PHE A 51 4.24 -3.62 4.51
N ASP A 52 4.51 -3.71 5.81
CA ASP A 52 5.64 -4.43 6.32
C ASP A 52 5.24 -5.90 6.31
N THR A 53 6.03 -6.72 5.62
CA THR A 53 5.77 -8.15 5.48
C THR A 53 6.91 -8.97 6.08
N GLU A 54 7.76 -8.35 6.89
CA GLU A 54 8.73 -9.09 7.69
C GLU A 54 8.00 -10.07 8.60
N GLY A 55 8.41 -11.34 8.60
CA GLY A 55 7.74 -12.40 9.37
C GLY A 55 6.39 -12.88 8.79
N ALA A 56 5.85 -12.25 7.75
CA ALA A 56 4.53 -12.60 7.21
C ALA A 56 4.42 -14.05 6.70
N GLU A 57 5.54 -14.64 6.25
CA GLU A 57 5.59 -16.05 5.85
C GLU A 57 5.42 -16.99 7.05
N GLU A 58 5.98 -16.63 8.20
CA GLU A 58 5.82 -17.40 9.44
C GLU A 58 4.38 -17.27 9.95
N TRP A 59 3.81 -16.07 9.90
CA TRP A 59 2.41 -15.86 10.26
C TRP A 59 1.44 -16.61 9.34
N ALA A 60 1.68 -16.60 8.02
CA ALA A 60 0.86 -17.33 7.07
C ALA A 60 0.98 -18.86 7.18
N ALA A 61 2.01 -19.36 7.87
CA ALA A 61 2.23 -20.77 8.13
C ALA A 61 1.65 -21.25 9.47
N THR A 62 1.20 -20.33 10.33
CA THR A 62 0.46 -20.65 11.56
C THR A 62 -0.77 -21.47 11.22
N SER A 63 -0.95 -22.62 11.89
CA SER A 63 -2.13 -23.46 11.67
C SER A 63 -3.39 -22.86 12.30
N ASP A 64 -4.57 -23.23 11.79
CA ASP A 64 -5.86 -22.81 12.35
C ASP A 64 -5.98 -23.18 13.85
N GLU A 65 -5.38 -24.31 14.27
CA GLU A 65 -5.37 -24.77 15.66
C GLU A 65 -4.49 -23.89 16.56
N GLU A 66 -3.33 -23.46 16.07
CA GLU A 66 -2.46 -22.51 16.77
C GLU A 66 -3.10 -21.11 16.83
N GLU A 67 -3.82 -20.69 15.79
CA GLU A 67 -4.55 -19.42 15.77
C GLU A 67 -5.70 -19.41 16.80
N GLU A 68 -6.44 -20.52 16.93
CA GLU A 68 -7.53 -20.66 17.90
C GLU A 68 -7.03 -20.65 19.35
N GLU A 69 -5.87 -21.27 19.61
CA GLU A 69 -5.21 -21.27 20.92
C GLU A 69 -4.67 -19.88 21.29
N LEU A 70 -4.11 -19.15 20.33
CA LEU A 70 -3.69 -17.75 20.49
C LEU A 70 -4.88 -16.82 20.80
N LEU A 71 -6.00 -16.97 20.09
CA LEU A 71 -7.22 -16.18 20.30
C LEU A 71 -7.90 -16.45 21.66
N ALA A 72 -7.68 -17.63 22.23
CA ALA A 72 -8.16 -18.00 23.57
C ALA A 72 -7.19 -17.55 24.70
N GLY A 73 -6.01 -17.04 24.33
CA GLY A 73 -4.96 -16.60 25.25
C GLY A 73 -5.20 -15.24 25.89
N THR A 74 -4.23 -14.83 26.71
CA THR A 74 -4.17 -13.49 27.29
C THR A 74 -3.88 -12.42 26.22
N PRO A 75 -4.15 -11.13 26.50
CA PRO A 75 -3.79 -10.05 25.58
C PRO A 75 -2.31 -10.00 25.17
N GLU A 76 -1.41 -10.49 26.03
CA GLU A 76 0.02 -10.60 25.71
C GLU A 76 0.29 -11.74 24.72
N GLU A 77 -0.30 -12.91 24.92
CA GLU A 77 -0.18 -14.06 24.01
C GLU A 77 -0.78 -13.76 22.63
N MET A 78 -1.94 -13.07 22.59
CA MET A 78 -2.52 -12.59 21.33
C MET A 78 -1.63 -11.56 20.62
N ALA A 79 -0.94 -10.69 21.36
CA ALA A 79 -0.03 -9.71 20.77
C ALA A 79 1.21 -10.40 20.19
N GLU A 80 1.72 -11.43 20.86
CA GLU A 80 2.87 -12.21 20.41
C GLU A 80 2.53 -13.04 19.16
N GLY A 81 1.35 -13.66 19.12
CA GLY A 81 0.85 -14.38 17.94
C GLY A 81 0.61 -13.50 16.71
N ASN A 82 0.31 -12.22 16.92
CA ASN A 82 0.08 -11.23 15.85
C ASN A 82 1.33 -10.42 15.49
N ALA A 83 2.47 -10.64 16.15
CA ALA A 83 3.68 -9.86 15.94
C ALA A 83 4.20 -9.93 14.49
N ASN A 84 3.95 -11.05 13.82
CA ASN A 84 4.38 -11.32 12.45
C ASN A 84 3.30 -11.02 11.39
N GLN A 85 2.15 -10.45 11.77
CA GLN A 85 1.12 -10.04 10.81
C GLN A 85 1.60 -8.88 9.94
N PRO A 86 1.26 -8.86 8.63
CA PRO A 86 1.56 -7.72 7.78
C PRO A 86 0.97 -6.41 8.34
N GLN A 87 1.84 -5.48 8.72
CA GLN A 87 1.40 -4.19 9.30
C GLN A 87 1.40 -3.08 8.24
N PRO A 88 0.40 -2.19 8.22
CA PRO A 88 0.40 -1.05 7.32
C PRO A 88 1.52 -0.06 7.68
N VAL A 89 2.35 0.30 6.71
CA VAL A 89 3.46 1.26 6.90
C VAL A 89 3.00 2.71 6.70
N ILE A 90 1.89 2.90 5.99
CA ILE A 90 1.32 4.21 5.64
C ILE A 90 -0.16 4.27 6.04
N ALA A 91 -0.71 5.47 6.15
CA ALA A 91 -2.09 5.64 6.57
C ALA A 91 -3.09 4.94 5.64
N GLN A 92 -4.06 4.23 6.24
CA GLN A 92 -5.00 3.39 5.50
C GLN A 92 -5.87 4.20 4.52
N LYS A 93 -6.05 5.49 4.74
CA LYS A 93 -6.77 6.38 3.81
C LYS A 93 -6.18 6.34 2.39
N TYR A 94 -4.87 6.08 2.25
CA TYR A 94 -4.22 6.00 0.95
C TYR A 94 -4.48 4.69 0.21
N PHE A 95 -4.97 3.64 0.90
CA PHE A 95 -5.18 2.32 0.32
C PHE A 95 -6.34 2.29 -0.67
N ASN A 96 -7.29 3.22 -0.52
CA ASN A 96 -8.42 3.36 -1.41
C ASN A 96 -8.30 4.67 -2.20
N ALA A 97 -8.43 4.57 -3.52
CA ALA A 97 -8.32 5.70 -4.43
C ALA A 97 -9.41 6.77 -4.19
N ASP A 98 -10.57 6.37 -3.64
CA ASP A 98 -11.64 7.30 -3.29
C ASP A 98 -11.38 8.08 -2.00
N THR A 99 -10.60 7.53 -1.07
CA THR A 99 -10.30 8.16 0.23
C THR A 99 -8.90 8.75 0.31
N SER A 100 -8.03 8.45 -0.67
CA SER A 100 -6.63 8.91 -0.67
C SER A 100 -6.52 10.42 -0.82
N GLY A 101 -7.48 11.05 -1.52
CA GLY A 101 -7.41 12.46 -1.91
C GLY A 101 -6.34 12.75 -2.98
N ILE A 102 -5.71 11.71 -3.55
CA ILE A 102 -4.64 11.83 -4.54
C ILE A 102 -5.24 11.62 -5.93
N GLN A 103 -5.06 12.59 -6.81
CA GLN A 103 -5.55 12.54 -8.18
C GLN A 103 -4.58 13.22 -9.14
N PHE A 104 -4.47 12.67 -10.35
CA PHE A 104 -3.69 13.25 -11.44
C PHE A 104 -4.51 13.28 -12.72
N ASP A 105 -4.45 14.40 -13.43
CA ASP A 105 -4.92 14.48 -14.80
C ASP A 105 -3.82 14.02 -15.75
N VAL A 106 -3.93 12.77 -16.21
CA VAL A 106 -2.91 12.10 -17.03
C VAL A 106 -3.02 12.56 -18.48
N GLN A 107 -2.00 13.27 -18.94
CA GLN A 107 -1.91 13.83 -20.29
C GLN A 107 -0.81 13.15 -21.12
N PRO A 108 -0.92 13.10 -22.46
CA PRO A 108 0.15 12.61 -23.32
C PRO A 108 1.43 13.43 -23.11
N GLY A 109 2.56 12.77 -22.85
CA GLY A 109 3.84 13.44 -22.60
C GLY A 109 3.98 14.06 -21.20
N MET A 110 3.10 13.69 -20.26
CA MET A 110 3.24 14.07 -18.85
C MET A 110 4.59 13.58 -18.30
N GLY A 111 5.27 14.47 -17.58
CA GLY A 111 6.54 14.19 -16.93
C GLY A 111 6.40 13.40 -15.64
N GLU A 112 7.46 13.38 -14.85
CA GLU A 112 7.45 12.72 -13.54
C GLU A 112 6.44 13.37 -12.59
N VAL A 113 5.71 12.53 -11.87
CA VAL A 113 4.79 12.94 -10.80
C VAL A 113 5.36 12.56 -9.43
N THR A 114 5.06 13.37 -8.42
CA THR A 114 5.40 13.09 -7.02
C THR A 114 4.13 12.79 -6.24
N ILE A 115 4.15 11.71 -5.48
CA ILE A 115 3.07 11.30 -4.60
C ILE A 115 3.63 11.35 -3.17
N GLU A 116 3.01 12.14 -2.31
CA GLU A 116 3.36 12.19 -0.89
C GLU A 116 2.29 11.47 -0.07
N VAL A 117 2.75 10.57 0.79
CA VAL A 117 1.93 9.84 1.75
C VAL A 117 2.53 10.01 3.16
N THR A 118 1.74 9.70 4.16
CA THR A 118 2.10 9.85 5.57
C THR A 118 1.83 8.56 6.34
N LYS A 119 2.50 8.40 7.48
CA LYS A 119 2.09 7.42 8.51
C LYS A 119 0.76 7.86 9.15
N GLU A 120 0.09 6.95 9.85
CA GLU A 120 -1.05 7.31 10.72
C GLU A 120 -0.62 8.17 11.91
#